data_AF-A0A967PN40-F1
#
_entry.id   AF-A0A967PN40-F1
#
_cell.length_a   1.000
_cell.length_b   1.000
_cell.length_c   1.000
_cell.angle_alpha   90.00
_cell.angle_beta   90.00
_cell.angle_gamma   90.00
#
_symmetry.space_group_name_H-M   'P 1'
#
loop_
_entity.id
_entity.type
_entity.pdbx_description
1 polymer ?
#
loop_
_entity_poly.entity_id
_entity_poly.type
_entity_poly.pdbx_seq_one_letter_code
_entity_poly.pdbx_strand_id
1 'polypeptide(L)'
;PGVSRAGATISMALLLGYQREAAARFALLLAIPAVIGAATLEWSSAMGEEATYATGPTVLATVVSFVAAYAAIAWLLRWLQTRTYTPFVAYRVVGGV
;
A
#
# COMPACT_ATOMS: atom_id res chain seq x y z
N PRO A 1 -6.57 3.85 -11.51
CA PRO A 1 -5.29 3.40 -12.12
C PRO A 1 -4.74 2.16 -11.37
N GLY A 2 -4.27 1.12 -12.09
CA GLY A 2 -3.93 -0.21 -11.51
C GLY A 2 -2.46 -0.49 -11.20
N VAL A 3 -1.55 0.45 -11.50
CA VAL A 3 -0.12 0.29 -11.18
C VAL A 3 0.08 0.35 -9.67
N SER A 4 0.59 -0.74 -9.09
CA SER A 4 0.90 -0.77 -7.66
C SER A 4 2.06 0.16 -7.33
N ARG A 5 1.82 1.18 -6.50
CA ARG A 5 2.86 2.08 -5.96
C ARG A 5 4.01 1.27 -5.36
N ALA A 6 3.70 0.36 -4.44
CA ALA A 6 4.70 -0.46 -3.77
C ALA A 6 5.45 -1.35 -4.77
N GLY A 7 4.75 -1.96 -5.74
CA GLY A 7 5.39 -2.74 -6.80
C GLY A 7 6.36 -1.92 -7.64
N ALA A 8 5.97 -0.72 -8.07
CA ALA A 8 6.84 0.16 -8.85
C ALA A 8 8.09 0.60 -8.07
N THR A 9 7.93 1.04 -6.82
CA THR A 9 9.06 1.45 -5.97
C THR A 9 10.00 0.28 -5.66
N ILE A 10 9.45 -0.90 -5.33
CA ILE A 10 10.25 -2.10 -5.05
C ILE A 10 11.00 -2.55 -6.31
N SER A 11 10.32 -2.62 -7.46
CA SER A 11 10.97 -3.02 -8.71
C SER A 11 12.13 -2.09 -9.07
N MET A 12 11.95 -0.77 -8.95
CA MET A 12 13.02 0.18 -9.20
C MET A 12 14.19 0.01 -8.21
N ALA A 13 13.91 -0.15 -6.91
CA ALA A 13 14.95 -0.40 -5.92
C ALA A 13 15.71 -1.71 -6.20
N LEU A 14 15.02 -2.78 -6.63
CA LEU A 14 15.68 -4.02 -7.02
C LEU A 14 16.55 -3.85 -8.27
N LEU A 15 16.10 -3.07 -9.27
CA LEU A 15 16.89 -2.74 -10.47
C LEU A 15 18.15 -1.94 -10.11
N LEU A 16 18.09 -1.10 -9.08
CA LEU A 16 19.22 -0.36 -8.54
C LEU A 16 20.14 -1.21 -7.64
N GLY A 17 19.86 -2.51 -7.47
CA GLY A 17 20.71 -3.45 -6.72
C GLY A 17 20.44 -3.51 -5.22
N TYR A 18 19.35 -2.90 -4.73
CA TYR A 18 18.99 -3.02 -3.30
C TYR A 18 18.50 -4.44 -2.96
N GLN A 19 18.76 -4.85 -1.72
CA GLN A 19 18.23 -6.10 -1.19
C GLN A 19 16.70 -6.05 -1.06
N ARG A 20 16.03 -7.19 -1.21
CA ARG A 20 14.56 -7.32 -1.22
C ARG A 20 13.90 -6.69 0.01
N GLU A 21 14.48 -6.93 1.18
CA GLU A 21 13.98 -6.38 2.44
C GLU A 21 14.16 -4.86 2.51
N ALA A 22 15.32 -4.35 2.09
CA ALA A 22 15.59 -2.91 2.05
C ALA A 22 14.64 -2.20 1.06
N ALA A 23 14.43 -2.78 -0.12
CA ALA A 23 13.49 -2.28 -1.12
C ALA A 23 12.05 -2.19 -0.58
N ALA A 24 11.58 -3.23 0.12
CA ALA A 24 10.24 -3.24 0.73
C ALA A 24 10.12 -2.19 1.84
N ARG A 25 11.09 -2.10 2.75
CA ARG A 25 11.10 -1.09 3.83
C ARG A 25 11.12 0.33 3.27
N PHE A 26 11.94 0.58 2.25
CA PHE A 26 11.97 1.87 1.56
C PHE A 26 10.62 2.23 0.94
N ALA A 27 9.99 1.29 0.22
CA ALA A 27 8.68 1.51 -0.38
C ALA A 27 7.58 1.80 0.66
N LEU A 28 7.65 1.17 1.84
CA LEU A 28 6.73 1.42 2.96
C LEU A 28 6.96 2.82 3.57
N LEU A 29 8.21 3.21 3.80
CA LEU A 29 8.54 4.53 4.35
C LEU A 29 8.15 5.65 3.38
N LEU A 30 8.42 5.47 2.09
CA LEU A 30 8.02 6.42 1.04
C LEU A 30 6.50 6.57 0.94
N ALA A 31 5.74 5.52 1.27
CA ALA A 31 4.29 5.57 1.24
C ALA A 31 3.69 6.53 2.27
N ILE A 32 4.35 6.79 3.40
CA ILE A 32 3.83 7.66 4.47
C ILE A 32 3.59 9.09 3.95
N PRO A 33 4.60 9.84 3.47
CA PRO A 33 4.37 11.20 2.96
C PRO A 33 3.48 11.20 1.71
N ALA A 34 3.57 10.17 0.86
CA ALA A 34 2.76 10.09 -0.35
C ALA A 34 1.26 9.91 -0.05
N VAL A 35 0.90 9.03 0.90
CA VAL A 35 -0.50 8.77 1.29
C VAL A 35 -1.06 9.95 2.08
N ILE A 36 -0.28 10.54 2.99
CA ILE A 36 -0.71 11.75 3.71
C ILE A 36 -0.95 12.89 2.72
N GLY A 37 -0.02 13.13 1.79
CA GLY A 37 -0.17 14.15 0.75
C GLY A 37 -1.42 13.94 -0.11
N ALA A 38 -1.65 12.72 -0.58
CA ALA A 38 -2.86 12.38 -1.33
C ALA A 38 -4.13 12.61 -0.52
N ALA A 39 -4.16 12.17 0.75
CA ALA A 39 -5.30 12.37 1.64
C ALA A 39 -5.59 13.86 1.90
N THR A 40 -4.56 14.70 2.02
CA THR A 40 -4.74 16.15 2.19
C THR A 40 -5.33 16.82 0.95
N LEU A 41 -4.92 16.39 -0.24
CA LEU A 41 -5.45 16.93 -1.51
C LEU A 41 -6.92 16.52 -1.70
N GLU A 42 -7.26 15.29 -1.34
CA GLU A 42 -8.61 14.73 -1.45
C GLU A 42 -9.55 15.13 -0.29
N TRP A 43 -9.04 15.87 0.70
CA TRP A 43 -9.80 16.19 1.91
C TRP A 43 -11.05 17.03 1.60
N SER A 44 -10.91 18.02 0.73
CA SER A 44 -12.01 18.94 0.39
C SER A 44 -13.14 18.27 -0.38
N SER A 45 -12.81 17.36 -1.32
CA SER A 45 -13.80 16.54 -2.03
C SER A 45 -14.49 15.55 -1.10
N ALA A 46 -13.77 14.99 -0.13
CA ALA A 46 -14.32 14.05 0.85
C ALA A 46 -15.29 14.70 1.87
N MET A 47 -15.23 16.02 2.08
CA MET A 47 -16.07 16.76 3.05
C MET A 47 -17.12 17.68 2.41
N GLY A 48 -17.22 17.72 1.09
CA GLY A 48 -18.20 18.57 0.38
C GLY A 48 -19.66 18.19 0.64
N GLU A 49 -20.62 19.04 0.26
CA GLU A 49 -22.06 18.84 0.49
C GLU A 49 -22.64 17.57 -0.16
N GLU A 50 -21.96 16.98 -1.15
CA GLU A 50 -22.33 15.70 -1.77
C GLU A 50 -21.74 14.45 -1.05
N ALA A 51 -20.95 14.65 0.00
CA ALA A 51 -20.28 13.58 0.73
C ALA A 51 -21.31 12.70 1.50
N THR A 52 -21.67 11.58 0.89
CA THR A 52 -22.64 10.60 1.41
C THR A 52 -21.97 9.57 2.34
N TYR A 53 -20.99 9.98 3.14
CA TYR A 53 -20.26 9.08 4.04
C TYR A 53 -20.81 9.15 5.46
N ALA A 54 -21.43 8.06 5.92
CA ALA A 54 -21.87 7.94 7.31
C ALA A 54 -20.66 7.83 8.26
N THR A 55 -20.58 8.70 9.26
CA THR A 55 -19.42 8.80 10.17
C THR A 55 -19.11 7.49 10.89
N GLY A 56 -20.13 6.77 11.37
CA GLY A 56 -19.96 5.50 12.08
C GLY A 56 -19.26 4.42 11.23
N PRO A 57 -19.81 4.06 10.06
CA PRO A 57 -19.16 3.15 9.12
C PRO A 57 -17.75 3.59 8.68
N THR A 58 -17.53 4.88 8.45
CA THR A 58 -16.21 5.40 8.06
C THR A 58 -15.18 5.16 9.17
N VAL A 59 -15.50 5.48 10.41
CA VAL A 59 -14.59 5.24 11.56
C VAL A 59 -14.30 3.75 11.71
N LEU A 60 -15.32 2.89 11.60
CA LEU A 60 -15.12 1.44 11.67
C LEU A 60 -14.21 0.94 10.54
N ALA A 61 -14.43 1.39 9.31
CA ALA A 61 -13.59 1.04 8.17
C ALA A 61 -12.14 1.52 8.35
N THR A 62 -11.93 2.71 8.94
CA THR A 62 -10.60 3.22 9.29
C THR A 62 -9.89 2.30 10.29
N VAL A 63 -10.57 1.88 11.37
CA VAL A 63 -9.98 0.98 12.37
C VAL A 63 -9.66 -0.39 11.77
N VAL A 64 -10.60 -0.97 11.01
CA VAL A 64 -10.41 -2.28 10.38
C VAL A 64 -9.26 -2.23 9.37
N SER A 65 -9.22 -1.20 8.52
CA SER A 65 -8.14 -1.04 7.54
C SER A 65 -6.78 -0.82 8.20
N PHE A 66 -6.71 -0.09 9.32
CA PHE A 66 -5.48 0.08 10.09
C PHE A 66 -4.94 -1.26 10.60
N VAL A 67 -5.78 -2.06 11.26
CA VAL A 67 -5.39 -3.37 11.80
C VAL A 67 -4.99 -4.33 10.67
N ALA A 68 -5.78 -4.39 9.60
CA ALA A 68 -5.50 -5.24 8.45
C ALA A 68 -4.20 -4.85 7.75
N ALA A 69 -3.96 -3.55 7.54
CA ALA A 69 -2.73 -3.05 6.93
C ALA A 69 -1.50 -3.37 7.79
N TYR A 70 -1.59 -3.15 9.10
CA TYR A 70 -0.51 -3.48 10.02
C TYR A 70 -0.17 -4.99 9.98
N ALA A 71 -1.19 -5.84 10.08
CA ALA A 71 -1.02 -7.29 9.99
C ALA A 71 -0.40 -7.72 8.65
N ALA A 72 -0.87 -7.15 7.54
CA ALA A 72 -0.35 -7.44 6.21
C ALA A 72 1.12 -7.02 6.05
N ILE A 73 1.50 -5.84 6.56
CA ILE A 73 2.90 -5.36 6.53
C ILE A 73 3.80 -6.27 7.36
N ALA A 74 3.39 -6.59 8.58
CA ALA A 74 4.15 -7.47 9.46
C ALA A 74 4.36 -8.86 8.84
N TRP A 75 3.31 -9.42 8.24
CA TRP A 75 3.39 -10.68 7.51
C TRP A 75 4.30 -10.60 6.29
N LEU A 76 4.16 -9.56 5.46
CA LEU A 76 4.95 -9.36 4.25
C LEU A 76 6.44 -9.26 4.57
N LEU A 77 6.82 -8.46 5.56
CA LEU A 77 8.23 -8.31 5.97
C LEU A 77 8.82 -9.66 6.42
N ARG A 78 8.07 -10.47 7.16
CA ARG A 78 8.50 -11.83 7.55
C ARG A 78 8.60 -12.78 6.35
N TRP A 79 7.66 -12.72 5.41
CA TRP A 79 7.69 -13.53 4.19
C TRP A 79 8.94 -13.25 3.34
N LEU A 80 9.27 -11.97 3.16
CA LEU A 80 10.38 -11.54 2.30
C LEU A 80 11.77 -11.91 2.81
N GLN A 81 11.90 -12.22 4.10
CA GLN A 81 13.15 -12.75 4.66
C GLN A 81 13.47 -14.17 4.18
N THR A 82 12.46 -14.92 3.72
CA THR A 82 12.62 -16.35 3.38
C THR A 82 12.13 -16.72 1.98
N ARG A 83 11.40 -15.84 1.30
CA ARG A 83 10.69 -16.14 0.04
C ARG A 83 10.82 -15.00 -0.98
N THR A 84 10.54 -15.31 -2.25
CA THR A 84 10.58 -14.36 -3.36
C THR A 84 9.24 -13.67 -3.61
N TYR A 85 9.26 -12.62 -4.44
CA TYR A 85 8.06 -11.89 -4.89
C TYR A 85 7.24 -12.64 -5.96
N THR A 86 7.73 -13.78 -6.47
CA THR A 86 7.14 -14.51 -7.60
C THR A 86 5.64 -14.80 -7.45
N PRO A 87 5.12 -15.21 -6.27
CA PRO A 87 3.68 -15.44 -6.09
C PRO A 87 2.84 -14.18 -6.31
N PHE A 88 3.33 -13.01 -5.90
CA PHE A 88 2.64 -11.74 -6.09
C PHE A 88 2.61 -11.33 -7.56
N VAL A 89 3.69 -11.59 -8.30
CA VAL A 89 3.74 -11.35 -9.74
C VAL A 89 2.74 -12.24 -10.46
N ALA A 90 2.70 -13.53 -10.15
CA ALA A 90 1.75 -14.47 -10.73
C ALA A 90 0.29 -14.06 -10.43
N TYR A 91 -0.01 -13.68 -9.19
CA TYR A 91 -1.33 -13.19 -8.79
C TYR A 91 -1.78 -11.99 -9.65
N ARG A 92 -0.88 -11.03 -9.89
CA ARG A 92 -1.16 -9.85 -10.72
C ARG A 92 -1.38 -10.17 -12.19
N VAL A 93 -0.54 -11.02 -12.76
CA VAL A 93 -0.65 -11.44 -14.17
C VAL A 93 -1.97 -12.16 -14.41
N VAL A 94 -2.38 -13.06 -13.52
CA VAL A 94 -3.66 -13.78 -13.63
C VAL A 94 -4.85 -12.85 -13.40
N GLY A 95 -4.74 -11.92 -12.44
CA GLY A 95 -5.80 -10.95 -12.14
C GLY A 95 -5.99 -9.87 -13.21
N GLY A 96 -5.09 -9.76 -14.20
CA GLY A 96 -5.18 -8.77 -15.28
C GLY A 96 -4.84 -7.33 -14.86
N VAL A 97 -4.13 -7.14 -13.73
CA VAL A 97 -3.79 -5.82 -13.14
C VAL A 97 -2.38 -5.76 -12.59
#